data_AF-A0A961RLA7-F1
#
_entry.id   AF-A0A961RLA7-F1
#
_cell.length_a   1.000
_cell.length_b   1.000
_cell.length_c   1.000
_cell.angle_alpha   90.00
_cell.angle_beta   90.00
_cell.angle_gamma   90.00
#
_symmetry.space_group_name_H-M   'P 1'
#
loop_
_entity.id
_entity.type
_entity.pdbx_description
1 polymer ?
#
loop_
_entity_poly.entity_id
_entity_poly.type
_entity_poly.pdbx_seq_one_letter_code
_entity_poly.pdbx_strand_id
1 'polypeptide(L)'
;MTLDPLLNAPLAIQIHVLTVVPAAVLGAWMLFGRKGTRLHKVLGRVWLALMVMTSITSFFIHTIRMVGPFSPIHLLSVLTLVSSGLVVWSARTRRISFHRKAVVGMYWSAIGLAGAFTLVPGRLMNEVLLGGSKAAWPLVILLAAICGAVVVHVRRGGRFDWLSRRKTGVAGTGLAVLLAPMFLLGAGHDAMAAPDVTQIATHAPLWVWPLLAASLWLGWSRSRPRIVSKTRLMILPVVLCGIGLASFFANGASLAAAAMLVAALTAGSLAGERVGRGDAAVVDDLDRVHVPGEWVSMVLIVVIFLSRFAAGAARDINPALADSLTIALPLALVSGFSIGLAGMRALVQAGYRA
;
A
#
# COMPACT_ATOMS: atom_id res chain seq x y z
N MET A 1 4.10 17.33 -8.49
CA MET A 1 5.10 17.28 -7.41
C MET A 1 6.13 18.36 -7.70
N THR A 2 6.43 19.23 -6.73
CA THR A 2 7.51 20.25 -6.85
C THR A 2 8.42 20.13 -5.63
N LEU A 3 9.73 20.33 -5.83
CA LEU A 3 10.72 20.36 -4.75
C LEU A 3 10.94 21.77 -4.19
N ASP A 4 10.39 22.80 -4.81
CA ASP A 4 10.62 24.20 -4.43
C ASP A 4 10.26 24.50 -2.97
N PRO A 5 9.14 23.99 -2.40
CA PRO A 5 8.84 24.22 -0.99
C PRO A 5 9.89 23.63 -0.05
N LEU A 6 10.53 22.52 -0.44
CA LEU A 6 11.56 21.85 0.36
C LEU A 6 12.91 22.57 0.25
N LEU A 7 13.29 23.00 -0.96
CA LEU A 7 14.56 23.69 -1.20
C LEU A 7 14.63 25.05 -0.49
N ASN A 8 13.47 25.71 -0.32
CA ASN A 8 13.36 26.98 0.40
C ASN A 8 13.05 26.81 1.90
N ALA A 9 12.94 25.58 2.40
CA ALA A 9 12.67 25.33 3.82
C ALA A 9 13.90 25.64 4.69
N PRO A 10 13.73 25.93 5.99
CA PRO A 10 14.85 26.03 6.93
C PRO A 10 15.77 24.80 6.89
N LEU A 11 17.07 25.02 7.09
CA LEU A 11 18.09 23.97 7.00
C LEU A 11 17.77 22.73 7.85
N ALA A 12 17.19 22.91 9.04
CA ALA A 12 16.76 21.81 9.90
C ALA A 12 15.76 20.88 9.21
N ILE A 13 14.80 21.41 8.45
CA ILE A 13 13.82 20.62 7.69
C ILE A 13 14.51 19.89 6.54
N GLN A 14 15.41 20.55 5.82
CA GLN A 14 16.14 19.94 4.71
C GLN A 14 16.98 18.75 5.19
N ILE A 15 17.75 18.91 6.28
CA ILE A 15 18.56 17.83 6.85
C ILE A 15 17.65 16.71 7.37
N HIS A 16 16.54 17.05 8.04
CA HIS A 16 15.59 16.05 8.53
C HIS A 16 15.03 15.18 7.40
N VAL A 17 14.62 15.80 6.29
CA VAL A 17 14.12 15.07 5.10
C VAL A 17 15.24 14.24 4.46
N LEU A 18 16.44 14.82 4.32
CA LEU A 18 17.62 14.17 3.76
C LEU A 18 18.05 12.93 4.57
N THR A 19 17.80 12.89 5.87
CA THR A 19 18.12 11.73 6.71
C THR A 19 16.98 10.71 6.79
N VAL A 20 15.72 11.17 6.88
CA VAL A 20 14.57 10.27 7.09
C VAL A 20 14.19 9.52 5.82
N VAL A 21 14.32 10.12 4.63
CA VAL A 21 13.96 9.47 3.36
C VAL A 21 14.86 8.26 3.08
N PRO A 22 16.20 8.36 3.15
CA PRO A 22 17.08 7.20 3.07
C PRO A 22 16.84 6.20 4.20
N ALA A 23 16.55 6.66 5.43
CA ALA A 23 16.23 5.77 6.55
C ALA A 23 14.96 4.95 6.30
N ALA A 24 13.94 5.53 5.65
CA ALA A 24 12.72 4.83 5.25
C ALA A 24 13.02 3.72 4.23
N VAL A 25 13.74 4.05 3.15
CA VAL A 25 14.10 3.08 2.10
C VAL A 25 14.98 1.96 2.67
N LEU A 26 16.02 2.33 3.41
CA LEU A 26 16.95 1.37 3.99
C LEU A 26 16.26 0.48 5.03
N GLY A 27 15.43 1.07 5.89
CA GLY A 27 14.66 0.33 6.89
C GLY A 27 13.68 -0.66 6.26
N ALA A 28 12.94 -0.26 5.21
CA ALA A 28 12.08 -1.16 4.45
C ALA A 28 12.88 -2.36 3.93
N TRP A 29 13.96 -2.09 3.21
CA TRP A 29 14.81 -3.14 2.63
C TRP A 29 15.37 -4.09 3.71
N MET A 30 15.80 -3.55 4.85
CA MET A 30 16.29 -4.34 5.98
C MET A 30 15.22 -5.21 6.66
N LEU A 31 13.97 -4.73 6.73
CA LEU A 31 12.85 -5.50 7.29
C LEU A 31 12.57 -6.76 6.46
N PHE A 32 12.72 -6.69 5.14
CA PHE A 32 12.49 -7.83 4.24
C PHE A 32 13.73 -8.68 4.00
N GLY A 33 14.94 -8.12 4.10
CA GLY A 33 16.21 -8.78 3.85
C GLY A 33 16.57 -9.91 4.83
N ARG A 34 17.70 -10.60 4.60
CA ARG A 34 18.25 -11.61 5.52
C ARG A 34 18.79 -10.94 6.79
N LYS A 35 18.42 -11.48 7.96
CA LYS A 35 18.77 -10.93 9.28
C LYS A 35 20.03 -11.62 9.82
N GLY A 36 20.78 -10.93 10.68
CA GLY A 36 21.96 -11.48 11.36
C GLY A 36 23.26 -11.54 10.53
N THR A 37 23.22 -11.18 9.25
CA THR A 37 24.40 -11.10 8.37
C THR A 37 25.32 -9.92 8.72
N ARG A 38 26.57 -9.92 8.25
CA ARG A 38 27.46 -8.75 8.35
C ARG A 38 26.83 -7.51 7.71
N LEU A 39 26.20 -7.68 6.56
CA LEU A 39 25.48 -6.63 5.84
C LEU A 39 24.33 -6.04 6.67
N HIS A 40 23.51 -6.89 7.31
CA HIS A 40 22.45 -6.45 8.22
C HIS A 40 22.99 -5.62 9.38
N LYS A 41 24.15 -6.02 9.95
CA LYS A 41 24.77 -5.29 11.06
C LYS A 41 25.31 -3.91 10.65
N VAL A 42 25.97 -3.82 9.49
CA VAL A 42 26.50 -2.54 8.98
C VAL A 42 25.35 -1.60 8.62
N LEU A 43 24.40 -2.07 7.83
CA LEU A 43 23.26 -1.26 7.41
C LEU A 43 22.35 -0.89 8.59
N GLY A 44 22.26 -1.73 9.62
CA GLY A 44 21.56 -1.40 10.85
C GLY A 44 22.20 -0.24 11.62
N ARG A 45 23.53 -0.10 11.59
CA ARG A 45 24.22 1.04 12.20
C ARG A 45 23.98 2.32 11.40
N VAL A 46 24.08 2.24 10.06
CA VAL A 46 23.80 3.38 9.17
C VAL A 46 22.36 3.85 9.37
N TRP A 47 21.40 2.93 9.34
CA TRP A 47 20.00 3.23 9.58
C TRP A 47 19.79 3.88 10.95
N LEU A 48 20.41 3.37 12.01
CA LEU A 48 20.29 3.95 13.34
C LEU A 48 20.89 5.36 13.44
N ALA A 49 22.04 5.59 12.79
CA ALA A 49 22.65 6.92 12.72
C ALA A 49 21.73 7.93 12.01
N LEU A 50 21.10 7.52 10.90
CA LEU A 50 20.10 8.34 10.21
C LEU A 50 18.89 8.65 11.10
N MET A 51 18.39 7.66 11.86
CA MET A 51 17.27 7.85 12.79
C MET A 51 17.62 8.83 13.91
N VAL A 52 18.84 8.76 14.46
CA VAL A 52 19.32 9.70 15.48
C VAL A 52 19.45 11.11 14.90
N MET A 53 20.06 11.28 13.73
CA MET A 53 20.18 12.59 13.07
C MET A 53 18.81 13.19 12.73
N THR A 54 17.88 12.36 12.22
CA THR A 54 16.48 12.75 11.96
C THR A 54 15.82 13.26 13.24
N SER A 55 16.00 12.56 14.35
CA SER A 55 15.41 12.92 15.63
C SER A 55 16.02 14.19 16.24
N ILE A 56 17.34 14.37 16.12
CA ILE A 56 18.03 15.59 16.60
C ILE A 56 17.54 16.81 15.80
N THR A 57 17.47 16.70 14.47
CA THR A 57 17.04 17.79 13.60
C THR A 57 15.58 18.20 13.83
N SER A 58 14.69 17.26 14.20
CA SER A 58 13.30 17.60 14.50
C SER A 58 13.10 18.45 15.75
N PHE A 59 14.05 18.52 16.68
CA PHE A 59 13.97 19.47 17.81
C PHE A 59 14.06 20.93 17.37
N PHE A 60 14.56 21.21 16.16
CA PHE A 60 14.65 22.56 15.60
C PHE A 60 13.44 22.89 14.70
N ILE A 61 12.44 22.00 14.60
CA ILE A 61 11.26 22.19 13.76
C ILE A 61 10.07 22.65 14.60
N HIS A 62 9.86 23.96 14.66
CA HIS A 62 8.82 24.60 15.50
C HIS A 62 7.60 25.09 14.72
N THR A 63 7.07 24.31 13.78
CA THR A 63 5.94 24.74 12.94
C THR A 63 4.56 24.60 13.61
N ILE A 64 4.38 23.61 14.51
CA ILE A 64 3.05 23.25 15.04
C ILE A 64 2.73 23.91 16.39
N ARG A 65 3.76 24.13 17.23
CA ARG A 65 3.70 24.90 18.50
C ARG A 65 2.40 24.73 19.30
N MET A 66 2.03 23.49 19.63
CA MET A 66 0.81 23.21 20.38
C MET A 66 0.95 23.52 21.88
N VAL A 67 2.15 23.36 22.44
CA VAL A 67 2.45 23.68 23.83
C VAL A 67 3.77 24.45 23.86
N GLY A 68 3.68 25.78 23.94
CA GLY A 68 4.86 26.64 23.77
C GLY A 68 5.57 26.39 22.43
N PRO A 69 6.91 26.30 22.38
CA PRO A 69 7.63 25.97 21.13
C PRO A 69 7.48 24.50 20.71
N PHE A 70 6.93 23.65 21.58
CA PHE A 70 6.91 22.20 21.40
C PHE A 70 5.64 21.72 20.68
N SER A 71 5.77 20.53 20.11
CA SER A 71 4.74 19.85 19.34
C SER A 71 4.91 18.33 19.48
N PRO A 72 3.90 17.52 19.10
CA PRO A 72 3.98 16.06 19.22
C PRO A 72 5.20 15.42 18.54
N ILE A 73 5.75 16.05 17.50
CA ILE A 73 6.98 15.58 16.84
C ILE A 73 8.21 15.62 17.78
N HIS A 74 8.24 16.51 18.78
CA HIS A 74 9.32 16.56 19.77
C HIS A 74 9.25 15.35 20.71
N LEU A 75 8.04 14.98 21.16
CA LEU A 75 7.83 13.75 21.92
C LEU A 75 8.25 12.52 21.11
N LEU A 76 7.87 12.47 19.83
CA LEU A 76 8.28 11.39 18.92
C LEU A 76 9.81 11.34 18.74
N SER A 77 10.48 12.50 18.75
CA SER A 77 11.93 12.60 18.67
C SER A 77 12.59 11.97 19.91
N VAL A 78 12.14 12.36 21.11
CA VAL A 78 12.60 11.76 22.37
C VAL A 78 12.40 10.24 22.36
N LEU A 79 11.20 9.78 21.99
CA LEU A 79 10.89 8.35 21.89
C LEU A 79 11.80 7.63 20.90
N THR A 80 12.16 8.27 19.77
CA THR A 80 13.08 7.71 18.78
C THR A 80 14.51 7.61 19.32
N LEU A 81 14.99 8.60 20.08
CA LEU A 81 16.31 8.54 20.71
C LEU A 81 16.38 7.43 21.77
N VAL A 82 15.39 7.36 22.66
CA VAL A 82 15.29 6.28 23.66
C VAL A 82 15.19 4.91 22.98
N SER A 83 14.35 4.78 21.96
CA SER A 83 14.20 3.54 21.19
C SER A 83 15.49 3.14 20.50
N SER A 84 16.28 4.10 20.02
CA SER A 84 17.58 3.84 19.41
C SER A 84 18.56 3.20 20.40
N GLY A 85 18.61 3.73 21.64
CA GLY A 85 19.34 3.11 22.74
C GLY A 85 18.87 1.69 23.05
N LEU A 86 17.55 1.49 23.11
CA LEU A 86 16.93 0.17 23.33
C LEU A 86 17.26 -0.83 22.21
N VAL A 87 17.31 -0.39 20.95
CA VAL A 87 17.68 -1.21 19.79
C VAL A 87 19.12 -1.72 19.92
N VAL A 88 20.06 -0.84 20.31
CA VAL A 88 21.47 -1.21 20.53
C VAL A 88 21.62 -2.13 21.73
N TRP A 89 21.00 -1.76 22.87
CA TRP A 89 21.08 -2.54 24.11
C TRP A 89 20.56 -3.97 23.91
N SER A 90 19.39 -4.11 23.27
CA SER A 90 18.80 -5.43 23.02
C SER A 90 19.58 -6.27 22.00
N ALA A 91 20.26 -5.63 21.04
CA ALA A 91 21.18 -6.33 20.14
C ALA A 91 22.42 -6.84 20.89
N ARG A 92 23.02 -6.00 21.76
CA ARG A 92 24.23 -6.34 22.55
C ARG A 92 23.96 -7.44 23.58
N THR A 93 22.81 -7.39 24.23
CA THR A 93 22.37 -8.38 25.23
C THR A 93 21.76 -9.64 24.60
N ARG A 94 21.80 -9.78 23.26
CA ARG A 94 21.22 -10.90 22.49
C ARG A 94 19.72 -11.13 22.74
N ARG A 95 18.99 -10.11 23.18
CA ARG A 95 17.52 -10.13 23.34
C ARG A 95 16.85 -9.87 21.98
N ILE A 96 17.02 -10.80 21.04
CA ILE A 96 16.64 -10.61 19.62
C ILE A 96 15.12 -10.42 19.43
N SER A 97 14.31 -11.07 20.26
CA SER A 97 12.85 -10.89 20.25
C SER A 97 12.47 -9.43 20.56
N PHE A 98 13.13 -8.82 21.55
CA PHE A 98 12.93 -7.42 21.90
C PHE A 98 13.54 -6.48 20.86
N HIS A 99 14.77 -6.74 20.38
CA HIS A 99 15.40 -5.97 19.31
C HIS A 99 14.49 -5.85 18.09
N ARG A 100 13.89 -6.97 17.67
CA ARG A 100 12.92 -7.00 16.57
C ARG A 100 11.71 -6.12 16.86
N LYS A 101 11.09 -6.25 18.03
CA LYS A 101 9.92 -5.43 18.41
C LYS A 101 10.27 -3.94 18.44
N ALA A 102 11.45 -3.59 18.95
CA ALA A 102 11.94 -2.21 19.02
C ALA A 102 12.19 -1.63 17.62
N VAL A 103 12.90 -2.34 16.73
CA VAL A 103 13.16 -1.88 15.35
C VAL A 103 11.87 -1.75 14.55
N VAL A 104 11.00 -2.76 14.60
CA VAL A 104 9.73 -2.72 13.86
C VAL A 104 8.79 -1.64 14.41
N GLY A 105 8.71 -1.52 15.73
CA GLY A 105 7.94 -0.45 16.38
C GLY A 105 8.42 0.92 15.92
N MET A 106 9.73 1.18 16.04
CA MET A 106 10.33 2.45 15.64
C MET A 106 10.15 2.75 14.15
N TYR A 107 10.28 1.75 13.27
CA TYR A 107 10.04 1.95 11.84
C TYR A 107 8.59 2.37 11.56
N TRP A 108 7.60 1.62 12.07
CA TRP A 108 6.20 1.90 11.76
C TRP A 108 5.61 3.09 12.52
N SER A 109 6.15 3.46 13.69
CA SER A 109 5.73 4.67 14.41
C SER A 109 6.52 5.91 13.99
N ALA A 110 7.86 5.88 14.03
CA ALA A 110 8.68 7.07 13.82
C ALA A 110 8.89 7.43 12.35
N ILE A 111 8.82 6.46 11.44
CA ILE A 111 8.86 6.72 9.99
C ILE A 111 7.44 6.64 9.41
N GLY A 112 6.74 5.53 9.64
CA GLY A 112 5.41 5.30 9.04
C GLY A 112 4.36 6.33 9.47
N LEU A 113 4.05 6.37 10.77
CA LEU A 113 3.03 7.29 11.30
C LEU A 113 3.46 8.76 11.17
N ALA A 114 4.74 9.09 11.40
CA ALA A 114 5.25 10.44 11.19
C ALA A 114 5.17 10.87 9.72
N GLY A 115 5.52 9.97 8.79
CA GLY A 115 5.39 10.19 7.36
C GLY A 115 3.95 10.45 6.95
N ALA A 116 3.00 9.65 7.45
CA ALA A 116 1.58 9.89 7.24
C ALA A 116 1.15 11.28 7.75
N PHE A 117 1.63 11.67 8.95
CA PHE A 117 1.36 13.00 9.51
C PHE A 117 1.94 14.15 8.66
N THR A 118 3.05 13.94 7.94
CA THR A 118 3.58 14.96 7.02
C THR A 118 2.71 15.21 5.79
N LEU A 119 1.77 14.31 5.48
CA LEU A 119 0.85 14.42 4.35
C LEU A 119 -0.48 15.11 4.71
N VAL A 120 -0.67 15.47 5.99
CA VAL A 120 -1.83 16.27 6.43
C VAL A 120 -1.87 17.57 5.62
N PRO A 121 -3.06 18.01 5.13
CA PRO A 121 -3.18 19.28 4.41
C PRO A 121 -2.58 20.47 5.17
N GLY A 122 -1.85 21.34 4.48
CA GLY A 122 -1.12 22.46 5.07
C GLY A 122 0.26 22.10 5.65
N ARG A 123 0.73 20.86 5.47
CA ARG A 123 2.11 20.46 5.79
C ARG A 123 2.99 20.50 4.54
N LEU A 124 4.27 20.81 4.72
CA LEU A 124 5.23 20.97 3.62
C LEU A 124 5.30 19.75 2.68
N MET A 125 5.32 18.52 3.22
CA MET A 125 5.37 17.33 2.37
C MET A 125 4.07 17.05 1.61
N ASN A 126 2.92 17.55 2.09
CA ASN A 126 1.66 17.54 1.33
C ASN A 126 1.76 18.48 0.12
N GLU A 127 2.42 19.64 0.24
CA GLU A 127 2.67 20.51 -0.91
C GLU A 127 3.61 19.88 -1.93
N VAL A 128 4.72 19.31 -1.46
CA VAL A 128 5.73 18.66 -2.32
C VAL A 128 5.14 17.47 -3.08
N LEU A 129 4.43 16.58 -2.37
CA LEU A 129 3.99 15.28 -2.91
C LEU A 129 2.58 15.31 -3.51
N LEU A 130 1.67 16.09 -2.92
CA LEU A 130 0.24 16.10 -3.25
C LEU A 130 -0.26 17.47 -3.73
N GLY A 131 0.64 18.43 -3.95
CA GLY A 131 0.30 19.76 -4.47
C GLY A 131 -0.61 20.56 -3.56
N GLY A 132 -0.57 20.33 -2.24
CA GLY A 132 -1.41 21.06 -1.28
C GLY A 132 -2.84 20.53 -1.18
N SER A 133 -3.12 19.34 -1.72
CA SER A 133 -4.47 18.78 -1.76
C SER A 133 -5.10 18.65 -0.37
N LYS A 134 -6.22 19.35 -0.17
CA LYS A 134 -7.08 19.26 1.03
C LYS A 134 -7.76 17.89 1.16
N ALA A 135 -7.86 17.12 0.08
CA ALA A 135 -8.44 15.79 0.05
C ALA A 135 -7.47 14.68 0.51
N ALA A 136 -6.33 15.01 1.10
CA ALA A 136 -5.34 14.02 1.55
C ALA A 136 -5.73 13.27 2.83
N TRP A 137 -6.73 13.74 3.59
CA TRP A 137 -7.13 13.16 4.88
C TRP A 137 -7.43 11.65 4.84
N PRO A 138 -8.17 11.09 3.85
CA PRO A 138 -8.41 9.65 3.78
C PRO A 138 -7.12 8.84 3.64
N LEU A 139 -6.15 9.32 2.85
CA LEU A 139 -4.84 8.69 2.72
C LEU A 139 -4.06 8.72 4.03
N VAL A 140 -4.06 9.87 4.73
CA VAL A 140 -3.40 10.02 6.03
C VAL A 140 -3.98 9.04 7.05
N ILE A 141 -5.31 8.95 7.15
CA ILE A 141 -6.00 8.05 8.08
C ILE A 141 -5.70 6.60 7.75
N LEU A 142 -5.74 6.22 6.47
CA LEU A 142 -5.43 4.86 6.01
C LEU A 142 -3.99 4.47 6.38
N LEU A 143 -3.01 5.33 6.07
CA LEU A 143 -1.61 5.07 6.39
C LEU A 143 -1.37 4.98 7.90
N ALA A 144 -1.99 5.86 8.69
CA ALA A 144 -1.93 5.83 10.14
C ALA A 144 -2.55 4.55 10.72
N ALA A 145 -3.70 4.11 10.20
CA ALA A 145 -4.37 2.88 10.59
C ALA A 145 -3.52 1.64 10.28
N ILE A 146 -2.90 1.58 9.08
CA ILE A 146 -1.98 0.50 8.70
C ILE A 146 -0.77 0.46 9.64
N CYS A 147 -0.16 1.61 9.90
CA CYS A 147 0.99 1.70 10.82
C CYS A 147 0.61 1.24 12.24
N GLY A 148 -0.53 1.70 12.76
CA GLY A 148 -1.04 1.31 14.06
C GLY A 148 -1.33 -0.20 14.15
N ALA A 149 -2.01 -0.76 13.14
CA ALA A 149 -2.30 -2.18 13.08
C ALA A 149 -1.04 -3.05 13.06
N VAL A 150 -0.01 -2.63 12.29
CA VAL A 150 1.29 -3.33 12.26
C VAL A 150 1.97 -3.28 13.63
N VAL A 151 2.00 -2.12 14.29
CA VAL A 151 2.61 -1.97 15.61
C VAL A 151 1.90 -2.86 16.63
N VAL A 152 0.57 -2.86 16.66
CA VAL A 152 -0.24 -3.70 17.56
C VAL A 152 0.00 -5.19 17.30
N HIS A 153 -0.02 -5.62 16.03
CA HIS A 153 0.26 -7.00 15.63
C HIS A 153 1.61 -7.49 16.16
N VAL A 154 2.66 -6.67 16.00
CA VAL A 154 4.03 -7.02 16.40
C VAL A 154 4.18 -7.02 17.92
N ARG A 155 3.55 -6.07 18.62
CA ARG A 155 3.54 -6.04 20.10
C ARG A 155 2.88 -7.28 20.68
N ARG A 156 1.79 -7.76 20.07
CA ARG A 156 1.08 -9.00 20.41
C ARG A 156 1.83 -10.29 20.02
N GLY A 157 3.06 -10.19 19.51
CA GLY A 157 3.89 -11.35 19.17
C GLY A 157 3.79 -11.83 17.71
N GLY A 158 3.00 -11.12 16.88
CA GLY A 158 2.86 -11.40 15.46
C GLY A 158 4.19 -11.45 14.69
N ARG A 159 4.29 -12.38 13.74
CA ARG A 159 5.51 -12.65 12.95
C ARG A 159 5.28 -12.39 11.46
N PHE A 160 6.18 -11.60 10.87
CA PHE A 160 6.27 -11.42 9.43
C PHE A 160 7.13 -12.55 8.82
N ASP A 161 6.66 -13.79 8.89
CA ASP A 161 7.32 -14.92 8.23
C ASP A 161 6.97 -14.87 6.73
N TRP A 162 7.88 -14.27 5.95
CA TRP A 162 7.77 -14.17 4.49
C TRP A 162 8.77 -15.08 3.76
N LEU A 163 9.62 -15.82 4.48
CA LEU A 163 10.77 -16.54 3.92
C LEU A 163 10.84 -18.05 4.21
N SER A 164 9.87 -18.67 4.89
CA SER A 164 9.86 -20.14 5.06
C SER A 164 9.25 -20.82 3.83
N ARG A 165 10.06 -20.98 2.77
CA ARG A 165 9.74 -21.74 1.56
C ARG A 165 10.00 -23.24 1.79
N ARG A 166 9.02 -24.10 1.53
CA ARG A 166 9.28 -25.44 0.97
C ARG A 166 8.53 -25.55 -0.36
N LYS A 167 9.24 -26.11 -1.36
CA LYS A 167 8.77 -26.36 -2.73
C LYS A 167 8.01 -27.68 -2.74
N THR A 168 6.76 -27.68 -3.18
CA THR A 168 6.14 -28.79 -3.91
C THR A 168 5.18 -28.18 -4.92
N GLY A 169 5.36 -28.56 -6.19
CA GLY A 169 4.52 -28.09 -7.29
C GLY A 169 3.55 -29.18 -7.70
N VAL A 170 2.42 -28.78 -8.27
CA VAL A 170 1.63 -29.51 -9.26
C VAL A 170 0.91 -28.47 -10.13
N ALA A 171 0.83 -28.74 -11.44
CA ALA A 171 0.17 -27.95 -12.45
C ALA A 171 -1.32 -28.37 -12.63
N GLY A 172 -2.16 -27.45 -13.09
CA GLY A 172 -3.54 -27.71 -13.54
C GLY A 172 -4.33 -26.40 -13.59
N THR A 173 -4.41 -25.75 -14.75
CA THR A 173 -5.54 -25.74 -15.73
C THR A 173 -6.78 -25.00 -15.26
N GLY A 174 -7.08 -23.90 -15.96
CA GLY A 174 -8.31 -23.12 -15.81
C GLY A 174 -8.29 -21.85 -16.67
N LEU A 175 -7.92 -21.98 -17.96
CA LEU A 175 -8.05 -20.90 -18.93
C LEU A 175 -9.46 -20.96 -19.53
N ALA A 176 -10.38 -20.23 -18.93
CA ALA A 176 -11.62 -19.76 -19.55
C ALA A 176 -12.22 -18.69 -18.64
N VAL A 177 -12.71 -17.58 -19.20
CA VAL A 177 -13.61 -16.54 -18.62
C VAL A 177 -13.10 -15.09 -18.64
N LEU A 178 -11.83 -14.77 -18.91
CA LEU A 178 -11.37 -13.36 -18.81
C LEU A 178 -11.14 -12.63 -20.13
N LEU A 179 -12.14 -12.67 -21.03
CA LEU A 179 -12.26 -11.73 -22.15
C LEU A 179 -13.67 -11.13 -22.19
N ALA A 180 -13.95 -10.23 -21.25
CA ALA A 180 -14.93 -9.12 -21.31
C ALA A 180 -14.93 -8.44 -19.93
N PRO A 181 -14.67 -7.11 -19.81
CA PRO A 181 -15.19 -6.06 -20.68
C PRO A 181 -14.09 -5.10 -21.15
N MET A 182 -13.67 -5.25 -22.40
CA MET A 182 -12.85 -4.25 -23.09
C MET A 182 -13.59 -3.82 -24.34
N PHE A 183 -14.81 -3.30 -24.19
CA PHE A 183 -15.55 -2.52 -25.20
C PHE A 183 -16.84 -1.99 -24.55
N LEU A 184 -16.77 -0.79 -23.97
CA LEU A 184 -17.95 0.03 -23.68
C LEU A 184 -17.55 1.52 -23.62
N LEU A 185 -16.76 1.94 -24.60
CA LEU A 185 -16.63 3.33 -25.04
C LEU A 185 -16.62 3.28 -26.56
N GLY A 186 -17.80 3.39 -27.14
CA GLY A 186 -18.05 3.33 -28.57
C GLY A 186 -19.43 3.89 -28.89
N ALA A 187 -19.64 5.16 -28.53
CA ALA A 187 -20.73 5.98 -29.03
C ALA A 187 -20.28 7.44 -28.95
N GLY A 188 -20.01 8.04 -30.11
CA GLY A 188 -19.47 9.39 -30.25
C GLY A 188 -18.33 9.43 -31.26
N HIS A 189 -18.67 9.23 -32.53
CA HIS A 189 -17.74 9.38 -33.65
C HIS A 189 -17.65 10.86 -33.96
N ASP A 190 -16.75 11.59 -33.29
CA ASP A 190 -16.21 12.84 -33.81
C ASP A 190 -14.73 12.93 -33.43
N ALA A 191 -13.91 12.94 -34.47
CA ALA A 191 -12.46 12.90 -34.39
C ALA A 191 -11.89 14.23 -33.85
N MET A 192 -11.40 14.20 -32.62
CA MET A 192 -10.27 15.03 -32.19
C MET A 192 -9.24 14.09 -31.55
N ALA A 193 -8.13 13.91 -32.27
CA ALA A 193 -6.95 13.09 -31.98
C ALA A 193 -6.89 12.53 -30.54
N ALA A 194 -7.33 11.28 -30.36
CA ALA A 194 -6.92 10.51 -29.19
C ALA A 194 -5.38 10.44 -29.21
N PRO A 195 -4.69 10.77 -28.10
CA PRO A 195 -3.23 10.76 -28.08
C PRO A 195 -2.70 9.38 -28.46
N ASP A 196 -1.66 9.37 -29.30
CA ASP A 196 -1.03 8.13 -29.74
C ASP A 196 -0.52 7.34 -28.50
N VAL A 197 -0.47 6.01 -28.59
CA VAL A 197 -0.02 5.14 -27.48
C VAL A 197 1.39 5.54 -27.02
N THR A 198 2.22 6.00 -27.96
CA THR A 198 3.56 6.53 -27.67
C THR A 198 3.51 7.83 -26.86
N GLN A 199 2.53 8.72 -27.09
CA GLN A 199 2.33 9.94 -26.31
C GLN A 199 1.86 9.62 -24.89
N ILE A 200 0.93 8.67 -24.72
CA ILE A 200 0.47 8.25 -23.39
C ILE A 200 1.64 7.64 -22.60
N ALA A 201 2.46 6.80 -23.24
CA ALA A 201 3.61 6.19 -22.58
C ALA A 201 4.69 7.21 -22.20
N THR A 202 4.98 8.20 -23.05
CA THR A 202 6.04 9.19 -22.81
C THR A 202 5.65 10.26 -21.79
N HIS A 203 4.36 10.61 -21.70
CA HIS A 203 3.84 11.54 -20.70
C HIS A 203 3.43 10.87 -19.38
N ALA A 204 3.39 9.53 -19.32
CA ALA A 204 3.14 8.82 -18.08
C ALA A 204 4.22 9.17 -17.04
N PRO A 205 3.84 9.51 -15.79
CA PRO A 205 4.81 9.76 -14.75
C PRO A 205 5.78 8.58 -14.56
N LEU A 206 7.07 8.87 -14.36
CA LEU A 206 8.11 7.83 -14.28
C LEU A 206 7.86 6.77 -13.20
N TRP A 207 7.12 7.11 -12.13
CA TRP A 207 6.76 6.18 -11.05
C TRP A 207 5.75 5.09 -11.46
N VAL A 208 5.02 5.30 -12.58
CA VAL A 208 4.05 4.32 -13.11
C VAL A 208 4.76 3.03 -13.53
N TRP A 209 5.98 3.11 -14.09
CA TRP A 209 6.71 1.94 -14.58
C TRP A 209 7.20 1.01 -13.47
N PRO A 210 7.86 1.50 -12.40
CA PRO A 210 8.13 0.67 -11.22
C PRO A 210 6.85 0.10 -10.59
N LEU A 211 5.74 0.86 -10.59
CA LEU A 211 4.48 0.40 -10.01
C LEU A 211 3.82 -0.70 -10.88
N LEU A 212 3.87 -0.58 -12.20
CA LEU A 212 3.45 -1.61 -13.15
C LEU A 212 4.32 -2.86 -12.98
N ALA A 213 5.65 -2.70 -12.95
CA ALA A 213 6.58 -3.81 -12.75
C ALA A 213 6.33 -4.52 -11.40
N ALA A 214 6.09 -3.76 -10.33
CA ALA A 214 5.72 -4.31 -9.03
C ALA A 214 4.37 -5.03 -9.07
N SER A 215 3.38 -4.50 -9.81
CA SER A 215 2.06 -5.09 -9.97
C SER A 215 2.13 -6.42 -10.73
N LEU A 216 2.88 -6.47 -11.83
CA LEU A 216 3.16 -7.68 -12.58
C LEU A 216 3.93 -8.70 -11.73
N TRP A 217 4.93 -8.25 -10.98
CA TRP A 217 5.68 -9.12 -10.07
C TRP A 217 4.80 -9.68 -8.95
N LEU A 218 3.93 -8.85 -8.36
CA LEU A 218 2.98 -9.28 -7.33
C LEU A 218 1.97 -10.28 -7.89
N GLY A 219 1.40 -10.01 -9.08
CA GLY A 219 0.49 -10.95 -9.74
C GLY A 219 1.20 -12.27 -10.09
N TRP A 220 2.43 -12.21 -10.60
CA TRP A 220 3.24 -13.40 -10.90
C TRP A 220 3.61 -14.17 -9.63
N SER A 221 3.85 -13.48 -8.53
CA SER A 221 4.12 -14.12 -7.24
C SER A 221 2.92 -14.92 -6.72
N ARG A 222 1.69 -14.55 -7.14
CA ARG A 222 0.44 -15.22 -6.75
C ARG A 222 0.04 -16.37 -7.65
N SER A 223 0.62 -16.50 -8.84
CA SER A 223 0.45 -17.69 -9.69
C SER A 223 1.12 -18.93 -9.10
N ARG A 224 1.88 -18.78 -8.01
CA ARG A 224 2.58 -19.86 -7.32
C ARG A 224 1.86 -20.24 -6.02
N PRO A 225 1.78 -21.54 -5.69
CA PRO A 225 1.22 -22.02 -4.42
C PRO A 225 1.93 -21.40 -3.22
N ARG A 226 1.17 -21.07 -2.17
CA ARG A 226 1.68 -20.43 -0.95
C ARG A 226 0.91 -20.87 0.29
N ILE A 227 1.59 -20.87 1.43
CA ILE A 227 0.99 -21.11 2.74
C ILE A 227 0.86 -19.76 3.45
N VAL A 228 -0.35 -19.38 3.83
CA VAL A 228 -0.64 -18.08 4.46
C VAL A 228 -1.53 -18.28 5.68
N SER A 229 -1.40 -17.42 6.69
CA SER A 229 -2.37 -17.43 7.81
C SER A 229 -3.72 -16.86 7.35
N LYS A 230 -4.82 -17.29 7.99
CA LYS A 230 -6.16 -16.74 7.71
C LYS A 230 -6.20 -15.22 7.81
N THR A 231 -5.57 -14.66 8.85
CA THR A 231 -5.48 -13.19 9.00
C THR A 231 -4.80 -12.53 7.81
N ARG A 232 -3.69 -13.07 7.29
CA ARG A 232 -2.98 -12.49 6.14
C ARG A 232 -3.81 -12.60 4.86
N LEU A 233 -4.57 -13.68 4.71
CA LEU A 233 -5.48 -13.87 3.58
C LEU A 233 -6.56 -12.78 3.55
N MET A 234 -7.05 -12.34 4.71
CA MET A 234 -8.06 -11.27 4.83
C MET A 234 -7.53 -9.85 4.65
N ILE A 235 -6.21 -9.61 4.73
CA ILE A 235 -5.64 -8.26 4.57
C ILE A 235 -5.96 -7.69 3.18
N LEU A 236 -5.80 -8.50 2.13
CA LEU A 236 -5.96 -8.03 0.76
C LEU A 236 -7.38 -7.52 0.48
N PRO A 237 -8.46 -8.29 0.75
CA PRO A 237 -9.82 -7.81 0.59
C PRO A 237 -10.11 -6.51 1.35
N VAL A 238 -9.60 -6.39 2.58
CA VAL A 238 -9.79 -5.18 3.41
C VAL A 238 -9.07 -3.98 2.78
N VAL A 239 -7.86 -4.17 2.28
CA VAL A 239 -7.12 -3.12 1.57
C VAL A 239 -7.84 -2.71 0.28
N LEU A 240 -8.35 -3.68 -0.50
CA LEU A 240 -9.13 -3.40 -1.70
C LEU A 240 -10.43 -2.66 -1.37
N CYS A 241 -11.11 -3.03 -0.28
CA CYS A 241 -12.26 -2.27 0.25
C CYS A 241 -11.89 -0.83 0.54
N GLY A 242 -10.81 -0.59 1.30
CA GLY A 242 -10.36 0.75 1.65
C GLY A 242 -10.00 1.59 0.43
N ILE A 243 -9.24 1.02 -0.51
CA ILE A 243 -8.87 1.68 -1.77
C ILE A 243 -10.12 1.94 -2.63
N GLY A 244 -11.01 0.96 -2.75
CA GLY A 244 -12.24 1.08 -3.54
C GLY A 244 -13.18 2.15 -2.98
N LEU A 245 -13.35 2.20 -1.65
CA LEU A 245 -14.15 3.22 -0.98
C LEU A 245 -13.55 4.62 -1.16
N ALA A 246 -12.24 4.77 -0.95
CA ALA A 246 -11.55 6.04 -1.19
C ALA A 246 -11.68 6.47 -2.66
N SER A 247 -11.63 5.52 -3.58
CA SER A 247 -11.80 5.78 -5.02
C SER A 247 -13.22 6.18 -5.34
N PHE A 248 -14.23 5.55 -4.74
CA PHE A 248 -15.62 5.91 -4.95
C PHE A 248 -15.87 7.39 -4.61
N PHE A 249 -15.39 7.84 -3.45
CA PHE A 249 -15.52 9.24 -3.05
C PHE A 249 -14.67 10.20 -3.87
N ALA A 250 -13.51 9.77 -4.36
CA ALA A 250 -12.63 10.60 -5.17
C ALA A 250 -13.05 10.75 -6.64
N ASN A 251 -14.09 10.05 -7.11
CA ASN A 251 -14.52 10.05 -8.51
C ASN A 251 -16.02 10.35 -8.65
N GLY A 252 -16.52 11.38 -7.95
CA GLY A 252 -17.90 11.83 -8.10
C GLY A 252 -18.94 10.83 -7.57
N ALA A 253 -18.85 10.49 -6.28
CA ALA A 253 -19.77 9.59 -5.58
C ALA A 253 -21.24 9.90 -5.93
N SER A 254 -21.87 8.98 -6.69
CA SER A 254 -23.23 9.12 -7.19
C SER A 254 -24.05 7.87 -6.93
N LEU A 255 -25.37 8.00 -6.95
CA LEU A 255 -26.28 6.86 -6.77
C LEU A 255 -26.06 5.79 -7.85
N ALA A 256 -25.81 6.21 -9.09
CA ALA A 256 -25.52 5.28 -10.20
C ALA A 256 -24.21 4.52 -9.98
N ALA A 257 -23.15 5.21 -9.55
CA ALA A 257 -21.88 4.56 -9.22
C ALA A 257 -21.99 3.65 -7.99
N ALA A 258 -22.82 4.00 -7.00
CA ALA A 258 -23.07 3.15 -5.83
C ALA A 258 -23.83 1.87 -6.23
N ALA A 259 -24.87 2.00 -7.06
CA ALA A 259 -25.62 0.86 -7.58
C ALA A 259 -24.71 -0.08 -8.40
N MET A 260 -23.87 0.49 -9.27
CA MET A 260 -22.87 -0.28 -10.04
C MET A 260 -21.87 -0.99 -9.11
N LEU A 261 -21.36 -0.29 -8.10
CA LEU A 261 -20.44 -0.87 -7.12
C LEU A 261 -21.05 -2.06 -6.39
N VAL A 262 -22.30 -1.93 -5.92
CA VAL A 262 -23.02 -3.00 -5.21
C VAL A 262 -23.32 -4.18 -6.14
N ALA A 263 -23.79 -3.92 -7.37
CA ALA A 263 -24.04 -4.97 -8.35
C ALA A 263 -22.76 -5.73 -8.70
N ALA A 264 -21.66 -5.00 -8.92
CA ALA A 264 -20.35 -5.57 -9.20
C ALA A 264 -19.78 -6.33 -8.00
N LEU A 265 -19.97 -5.84 -6.77
CA LEU A 265 -19.58 -6.52 -5.54
C LEU A 265 -20.31 -7.87 -5.40
N THR A 266 -21.61 -7.90 -5.65
CA THR A 266 -22.41 -9.12 -5.62
C THR A 266 -21.95 -10.10 -6.69
N ALA A 267 -21.78 -9.65 -7.94
CA ALA A 267 -21.28 -10.47 -9.04
C ALA A 267 -19.87 -11.02 -8.76
N GLY A 268 -18.99 -10.17 -8.23
CA GLY A 268 -17.63 -10.53 -7.82
C GLY A 268 -17.65 -11.59 -6.71
N SER A 269 -18.49 -11.42 -5.69
CA SER A 269 -18.63 -12.39 -4.60
C SER A 269 -19.11 -13.75 -5.11
N LEU A 270 -20.13 -13.79 -5.97
CA LEU A 270 -20.61 -15.04 -6.59
C LEU A 270 -19.52 -15.72 -7.43
N ALA A 271 -18.72 -14.95 -8.18
CA ALA A 271 -17.56 -15.48 -8.90
C ALA A 271 -16.48 -15.99 -7.93
N GLY A 272 -16.23 -15.26 -6.83
CA GLY A 272 -15.21 -15.59 -5.83
C GLY A 272 -15.52 -16.87 -5.10
N GLU A 273 -16.79 -17.12 -4.81
CA GLU A 273 -17.26 -18.37 -4.25
C GLU A 273 -17.01 -19.54 -5.20
N ARG A 274 -17.39 -19.41 -6.48
CA ARG A 274 -17.18 -20.47 -7.49
C ARG A 274 -15.71 -20.81 -7.68
N VAL A 275 -14.85 -19.79 -7.78
CA VAL A 275 -13.39 -19.98 -7.94
C VAL A 275 -12.78 -20.53 -6.65
N GLY A 276 -13.27 -20.13 -5.48
CA GLY A 276 -12.73 -20.58 -4.19
C GLY A 276 -13.06 -22.03 -3.85
N ARG A 277 -14.19 -22.56 -4.32
CA ARG A 277 -14.67 -23.92 -3.99
C ARG A 277 -13.83 -25.05 -4.60
N GLY A 278 -13.18 -24.83 -5.76
CA GLY A 278 -12.31 -25.83 -6.38
C GLY A 278 -10.95 -26.01 -5.70
N ASP A 279 -10.59 -25.06 -4.83
CA ASP A 279 -9.25 -24.86 -4.27
C ASP A 279 -9.28 -25.01 -2.73
N ALA A 280 -10.07 -25.96 -2.21
CA ALA A 280 -10.30 -26.14 -0.78
C ALA A 280 -8.97 -26.23 -0.03
N ALA A 281 -8.69 -25.22 0.77
CA ALA A 281 -7.41 -25.08 1.42
C ALA A 281 -7.30 -26.02 2.61
N VAL A 282 -6.24 -26.83 2.62
CA VAL A 282 -5.90 -27.64 3.79
C VAL A 282 -5.46 -26.70 4.91
N VAL A 283 -6.14 -26.80 6.05
CA VAL A 283 -5.85 -26.04 7.26
C VAL A 283 -4.90 -26.85 8.13
N ASP A 284 -3.73 -26.29 8.42
CA ASP A 284 -2.77 -26.85 9.39
C ASP A 284 -3.19 -26.45 10.82
N ASP A 285 -2.75 -27.21 11.84
CA ASP A 285 -3.10 -27.03 13.28
C ASP A 285 -2.76 -25.62 13.81
N LEU A 286 -1.93 -24.87 13.09
CA LEU A 286 -1.47 -23.51 13.40
C LEU A 286 -2.24 -22.39 12.67
N ASP A 287 -3.48 -22.63 12.24
CA ASP A 287 -4.36 -21.66 11.56
C ASP A 287 -3.80 -21.13 10.22
N ARG A 288 -3.06 -22.02 9.53
CA ARG A 288 -2.46 -21.74 8.22
C ARG A 288 -3.22 -22.43 7.12
N VAL A 289 -3.35 -21.74 6.01
CA VAL A 289 -4.16 -22.10 4.85
C VAL A 289 -3.23 -22.29 3.66
N HIS A 290 -3.30 -23.48 3.05
CA HIS A 290 -2.65 -23.74 1.77
C HIS A 290 -3.48 -23.12 0.64
N VAL A 291 -2.95 -22.06 0.02
CA VAL A 291 -3.61 -21.38 -1.10
C VAL A 291 -2.91 -21.78 -2.41
N PRO A 292 -3.61 -22.41 -3.36
CA PRO A 292 -3.02 -22.77 -4.64
C PRO A 292 -2.65 -21.53 -5.45
N GLY A 293 -1.71 -21.72 -6.38
CA GLY A 293 -1.27 -20.67 -7.29
C GLY A 293 -2.34 -20.41 -8.33
N GLU A 294 -2.64 -19.14 -8.60
CA GLU A 294 -3.77 -18.80 -9.45
C GLU A 294 -3.54 -17.50 -10.23
N TRP A 295 -4.02 -17.49 -11.47
CA TRP A 295 -3.85 -16.38 -12.41
C TRP A 295 -4.95 -15.34 -12.30
N VAL A 296 -6.07 -15.64 -11.61
CA VAL A 296 -7.18 -14.70 -11.47
C VAL A 296 -6.73 -13.43 -10.74
N SER A 297 -5.94 -13.56 -9.66
CA SER A 297 -5.31 -12.39 -9.01
C SER A 297 -4.42 -11.57 -9.95
N MET A 298 -3.68 -12.20 -10.87
CA MET A 298 -2.82 -11.49 -11.82
C MET A 298 -3.67 -10.62 -12.74
N VAL A 299 -4.68 -11.22 -13.37
CA VAL A 299 -5.58 -10.50 -14.28
C VAL A 299 -6.26 -9.36 -13.52
N LEU A 300 -6.74 -9.63 -12.30
CA LEU A 300 -7.39 -8.61 -11.49
C LEU A 300 -6.47 -7.43 -11.17
N ILE A 301 -5.22 -7.68 -10.77
CA ILE A 301 -4.24 -6.63 -10.48
C ILE A 301 -3.97 -5.79 -11.73
N VAL A 302 -3.80 -6.43 -12.89
CA VAL A 302 -3.56 -5.73 -14.16
C VAL A 302 -4.78 -4.90 -14.57
N VAL A 303 -5.99 -5.45 -14.48
CA VAL A 303 -7.23 -4.72 -14.78
C VAL A 303 -7.39 -3.51 -13.84
N ILE A 304 -7.20 -3.69 -12.53
CA ILE A 304 -7.26 -2.57 -11.57
C ILE A 304 -6.24 -1.50 -11.94
N PHE A 305 -5.00 -1.88 -12.24
CA PHE A 305 -3.95 -0.93 -12.61
C PHE A 305 -4.31 -0.17 -13.89
N LEU A 306 -4.68 -0.88 -14.96
CA LEU A 306 -4.99 -0.28 -16.26
C LEU A 306 -6.21 0.63 -16.19
N SER A 307 -7.29 0.22 -15.53
CA SER A 307 -8.49 1.04 -15.39
C SER A 307 -8.22 2.32 -14.61
N ARG A 308 -7.41 2.25 -13.55
CA ARG A 308 -7.05 3.44 -12.75
C ARG A 308 -6.08 4.36 -13.49
N PHE A 309 -5.11 3.80 -14.20
CA PHE A 309 -4.18 4.56 -15.03
C PHE A 309 -4.92 5.29 -16.15
N ALA A 310 -5.80 4.59 -16.87
CA ALA A 310 -6.64 5.18 -17.91
C ALA A 310 -7.54 6.29 -17.36
N ALA A 311 -8.18 6.08 -16.20
CA ALA A 311 -9.00 7.11 -15.56
C ALA A 311 -8.18 8.32 -15.08
N GLY A 312 -6.93 8.12 -14.65
CA GLY A 312 -6.00 9.21 -14.36
C GLY A 312 -5.67 9.99 -15.62
N ALA A 313 -5.17 9.32 -16.65
CA ALA A 313 -4.78 9.92 -17.92
C ALA A 313 -5.95 10.68 -18.59
N ALA A 314 -7.16 10.11 -18.58
CA ALA A 314 -8.34 10.75 -19.16
C ALA A 314 -8.70 12.07 -18.46
N ARG A 315 -8.49 12.18 -17.14
CA ARG A 315 -8.74 13.41 -16.37
C ARG A 315 -7.65 14.45 -16.55
N ASP A 316 -6.41 14.00 -16.72
CA ASP A 316 -5.29 14.91 -17.03
C ASP A 316 -5.47 15.51 -18.43
N ILE A 317 -5.99 14.74 -19.39
CA ILE A 317 -6.30 15.21 -20.75
C ILE A 317 -7.56 16.09 -20.76
N ASN A 318 -8.62 15.68 -20.06
CA ASN A 318 -9.87 16.40 -19.98
C ASN A 318 -10.36 16.51 -18.52
N PRO A 319 -10.05 17.63 -17.83
CA PRO A 319 -10.46 17.85 -16.44
C PRO A 319 -11.97 17.82 -16.21
N ALA A 320 -12.80 18.09 -17.24
CA ALA A 320 -14.25 18.02 -17.14
C ALA A 320 -14.78 16.60 -16.85
N LEU A 321 -13.95 15.57 -17.07
CA LEU A 321 -14.29 14.18 -16.78
C LEU A 321 -14.14 13.80 -15.30
N ALA A 322 -13.63 14.68 -14.43
CA ALA A 322 -13.33 14.37 -13.04
C ALA A 322 -14.54 13.84 -12.24
N ASP A 323 -15.73 14.39 -12.51
CA ASP A 323 -17.00 14.02 -11.87
C ASP A 323 -17.99 13.35 -12.82
N SER A 324 -17.52 12.94 -14.00
CA SER A 324 -18.38 12.32 -15.01
C SER A 324 -18.67 10.85 -14.69
N LEU A 325 -19.91 10.43 -14.96
CA LEU A 325 -20.32 9.03 -14.91
C LEU A 325 -19.50 8.13 -15.85
N THR A 326 -18.89 8.70 -16.90
CA THR A 326 -18.01 7.96 -17.83
C THR A 326 -16.74 7.43 -17.16
N ILE A 327 -16.27 8.08 -16.08
CA ILE A 327 -15.13 7.62 -15.27
C ILE A 327 -15.62 6.87 -14.02
N ALA A 328 -16.67 7.38 -13.37
CA ALA A 328 -17.16 6.84 -12.11
C ALA A 328 -17.71 5.41 -12.26
N LEU A 329 -18.50 5.12 -13.31
CA LEU A 329 -19.14 3.81 -13.48
C LEU A 329 -18.14 2.68 -13.76
N PRO A 330 -17.18 2.80 -14.70
CA PRO A 330 -16.20 1.74 -14.93
C PRO A 330 -15.29 1.49 -13.71
N LEU A 331 -14.89 2.56 -12.99
CA LEU A 331 -14.09 2.41 -11.77
C LEU A 331 -14.88 1.74 -10.65
N ALA A 332 -16.16 2.06 -10.48
CA ALA A 332 -17.05 1.39 -9.54
C ALA A 332 -17.24 -0.09 -9.88
N LEU A 333 -17.43 -0.42 -11.16
CA LEU A 333 -17.52 -1.79 -11.66
C LEU A 333 -16.25 -2.59 -11.32
N VAL A 334 -15.07 -2.09 -11.72
CA VAL A 334 -13.80 -2.78 -11.49
C VAL A 334 -13.51 -2.91 -10.00
N SER A 335 -13.74 -1.86 -9.22
CA SER A 335 -13.50 -1.88 -7.77
C SER A 335 -14.44 -2.86 -7.07
N GLY A 336 -15.74 -2.78 -7.33
CA GLY A 336 -16.75 -3.65 -6.71
C GLY A 336 -16.51 -5.12 -7.03
N PHE A 337 -16.32 -5.44 -8.32
CA PHE A 337 -16.03 -6.81 -8.75
C PHE A 337 -14.75 -7.35 -8.09
N SER A 338 -13.69 -6.55 -8.07
CA SER A 338 -12.41 -6.95 -7.47
C SER A 338 -12.50 -7.20 -5.98
N ILE A 339 -13.23 -6.35 -5.25
CA ILE A 339 -13.46 -6.50 -3.81
C ILE A 339 -14.25 -7.78 -3.54
N GLY A 340 -15.36 -7.98 -4.25
CA GLY A 340 -16.24 -9.14 -4.05
C GLY A 340 -15.51 -10.45 -4.36
N LEU A 341 -14.82 -10.49 -5.50
CA LEU A 341 -14.05 -11.65 -5.94
C LEU A 341 -12.95 -12.01 -4.95
N ALA A 342 -12.12 -11.04 -4.55
CA ALA A 342 -11.03 -11.29 -3.61
C ALA A 342 -11.54 -11.62 -2.20
N GLY A 343 -12.60 -10.94 -1.75
CA GLY A 343 -13.19 -11.11 -0.43
C GLY A 343 -13.86 -12.46 -0.23
N MET A 344 -14.83 -12.79 -1.10
CA MET A 344 -15.54 -14.06 -1.00
C MET A 344 -14.59 -15.25 -1.18
N ARG A 345 -13.62 -15.14 -2.09
CA ARG A 345 -12.64 -16.20 -2.27
C ARG A 345 -11.72 -16.36 -1.06
N ALA A 346 -11.33 -15.27 -0.40
CA ALA A 346 -10.55 -15.33 0.84
C ALA A 346 -11.36 -15.99 1.98
N LEU A 347 -12.67 -15.72 2.07
CA LEU A 347 -13.58 -16.36 3.04
C LEU A 347 -13.67 -17.87 2.81
N VAL A 348 -13.98 -18.29 1.58
CA VAL A 348 -14.06 -19.71 1.21
C VAL A 348 -12.73 -20.43 1.46
N GLN A 349 -11.61 -19.82 1.05
CA GLN A 349 -10.28 -20.39 1.27
C GLN A 349 -9.89 -20.44 2.76
N ALA A 350 -10.39 -19.53 3.60
CA ALA A 350 -10.16 -19.57 5.05
C ALA A 350 -11.05 -20.60 5.77
N GLY A 351 -11.91 -21.33 5.06
CA GLY A 351 -12.81 -22.34 5.63
C GLY A 351 -14.09 -21.76 6.24
N TYR A 352 -14.37 -20.47 6.02
CA TYR A 352 -15.68 -19.90 6.35
C TYR A 352 -16.66 -20.36 5.27
N ARG A 353 -17.68 -21.13 5.67
CA ARG A 353 -18.81 -21.44 4.78
C ARG A 353 -19.62 -20.16 4.61
N ALA A 354 -19.82 -19.75 3.37
CA ALA A 354 -20.67 -18.63 2.99
C ALA A 354 -22.15 -18.96 3.24
#